data_AF-A0A0X3P9T9-F1
#
_entry.id   AF-A0A0X3P9T9-F1
#
_cell.length_a   1.000
_cell.length_b   1.000
_cell.length_c   1.000
_cell.angle_alpha   90.00
_cell.angle_beta   90.00
_cell.angle_gamma   90.00
#
_symmetry.space_group_name_H-M   'P 1'
#
loop_
_entity.id
_entity.type
_entity.pdbx_description
1 polymer ?
#
loop_
_entity_poly.entity_id
_entity_poly.type
_entity_poly.pdbx_seq_one_letter_code
_entity_poly.pdbx_strand_id
1 'polypeptide(L)'
;MGFFHLINCIILATGPHVILYKTCGMKEHDAFWRCFKVLLLYGFTQLLRIFLATLVHINFNMASQAGLLNYEMLGIVLNFLAVRLVFCYLVGRSQLAVFIGCIGWSCGDLVFTKYIPIWVGTKDLEFDWTYLSLSFDANIDLIFHLIIFFMPWLLMRKEKNLPAALLAVISFVLASFRLSIFGLFERQFTGGFQILAKLLFASFLGLVALGLKVVWTIEAAVEPKHSQNERSFLGFATEFMNKSAVYGLQAVKKATTGSPTPRSGRKGGH
;
A
#
# COMPACT_ATOMS: atom_id res chain seq x y z
N MET A 1 39.52 1.32 1.75
CA MET A 1 38.61 2.38 2.24
C MET A 1 37.17 2.19 1.74
N GLY A 2 36.93 1.93 0.44
CA GLY A 2 35.57 1.75 -0.13
C GLY A 2 34.67 0.76 0.61
N PHE A 3 35.17 -0.42 0.99
CA PHE A 3 34.39 -1.41 1.77
C PHE A 3 33.87 -0.88 3.12
N PHE A 4 34.66 -0.05 3.81
CA PHE A 4 34.24 0.54 5.09
C PHE A 4 33.08 1.51 4.89
N HIS A 5 33.14 2.35 3.84
CA HIS A 5 32.06 3.27 3.50
C HIS A 5 30.80 2.55 3.01
N LEU A 6 30.95 1.47 2.24
CA LEU A 6 29.84 0.61 1.83
C LEU A 6 29.12 0.03 3.06
N ILE A 7 29.87 -0.55 3.99
CA ILE A 7 29.30 -1.13 5.21
C ILE A 7 28.58 -0.05 6.02
N ASN A 8 29.17 1.14 6.17
CA ASN A 8 28.54 2.24 6.88
C ASN A 8 27.23 2.70 6.22
N CYS A 9 27.19 2.84 4.89
CA CYS A 9 25.97 3.22 4.16
C CYS A 9 24.88 2.16 4.29
N ILE A 10 25.24 0.88 4.16
CA ILE A 10 24.32 -0.24 4.34
C ILE A 10 23.78 -0.25 5.78
N ILE A 11 24.64 -0.12 6.79
CA ILE A 11 24.20 -0.08 8.20
C ILE A 11 23.28 1.12 8.45
N LEU A 12 23.61 2.29 7.92
CA LEU A 12 22.82 3.50 8.08
C LEU A 12 21.42 3.38 7.46
N ALA A 13 21.32 2.70 6.31
CA ALA A 13 20.05 2.42 5.65
C ALA A 13 19.27 1.28 6.33
N THR A 14 19.95 0.21 6.79
CA THR A 14 19.29 -0.95 7.42
C THR A 14 18.86 -0.69 8.85
N GLY A 15 19.55 0.22 9.56
CA GLY A 15 19.40 0.45 11.00
C GLY A 15 17.94 0.61 11.44
N PRO A 16 17.21 1.61 10.89
CA PRO A 16 15.80 1.83 11.24
C PRO A 16 14.88 0.65 10.94
N HIS A 17 15.14 -0.10 9.85
CA HIS A 17 14.37 -1.30 9.50
C HIS A 17 14.54 -2.41 10.54
N VAL A 18 15.76 -2.62 11.04
CA VAL A 18 16.05 -3.64 12.07
C VAL A 18 15.44 -3.25 13.41
N ILE A 19 15.50 -1.97 13.77
CA ILE A 19 14.86 -1.46 14.98
C ILE A 19 13.35 -1.70 14.91
N LEU A 20 12.71 -1.34 13.80
CA LEU A 20 11.27 -1.53 13.59
C LEU A 20 10.88 -3.03 13.64
N TYR A 21 11.68 -3.90 13.01
CA TYR A 21 11.45 -5.35 13.04
C TYR A 21 11.48 -5.92 14.48
N LYS A 22 12.41 -5.44 15.31
CA LYS A 22 12.54 -5.88 16.71
C LYS A 22 11.44 -5.32 17.59
N THR A 23 11.09 -4.03 17.47
CA THR A 23 10.09 -3.38 18.31
C THR A 23 8.67 -3.87 18.03
N CYS A 24 8.38 -4.32 16.80
CA CYS A 24 7.08 -4.88 16.45
C CYS A 24 6.86 -6.34 16.93
N GLY A 25 7.81 -6.96 17.65
CA GLY A 25 7.62 -8.32 18.20
C GLY A 25 7.51 -9.43 17.14
N MET A 26 7.99 -9.18 15.92
CA MET A 26 7.74 -10.06 14.77
C MET A 26 8.45 -11.43 14.83
N LYS A 27 9.41 -11.59 15.73
CA LYS A 27 10.18 -12.84 15.89
C LYS A 27 9.31 -14.01 16.41
N GLU A 28 8.21 -13.73 17.08
CA GLU A 28 7.37 -14.75 17.74
C GLU A 28 6.30 -15.38 16.81
N HIS A 29 6.07 -14.82 15.61
CA HIS A 29 4.89 -15.12 14.80
C HIS A 29 5.18 -15.71 13.40
N ASP A 30 6.33 -16.38 13.19
CA ASP A 30 6.76 -16.86 11.85
C ASP A 30 6.66 -15.77 10.76
N ALA A 31 6.84 -14.50 11.17
CA ALA A 31 6.58 -13.35 10.32
C ALA A 31 7.65 -13.16 9.24
N PHE A 32 8.83 -13.77 9.42
CA PHE A 32 9.94 -13.71 8.48
C PHE A 32 9.54 -14.19 7.08
N TRP A 33 8.84 -15.32 6.98
CA TRP A 33 8.44 -15.87 5.68
C TRP A 33 7.37 -15.02 4.99
N ARG A 34 6.44 -14.44 5.77
CA ARG A 34 5.43 -13.52 5.25
C ARG A 34 6.07 -12.22 4.75
N CYS A 35 7.03 -11.69 5.49
CA CYS A 35 7.84 -10.54 5.09
C CYS A 35 8.60 -10.81 3.79
N PHE A 36 9.25 -11.97 3.68
CA PHE A 36 9.98 -12.40 2.48
C PHE A 36 9.05 -12.52 1.25
N LYS A 37 7.84 -13.06 1.41
CA LYS A 37 6.84 -13.08 0.33
C LYS A 37 6.46 -11.68 -0.16
N VAL A 38 6.31 -10.72 0.75
CA VAL A 38 6.01 -9.32 0.38
C VAL A 38 7.20 -8.67 -0.33
N LEU A 39 8.44 -8.97 0.09
CA LEU A 39 9.65 -8.53 -0.58
C LEU A 39 9.75 -9.08 -2.02
N LEU A 40 9.44 -10.36 -2.23
CA LEU A 40 9.39 -10.94 -3.57
C LEU A 40 8.27 -10.33 -4.42
N LEU A 41 7.10 -10.07 -3.83
CA LEU A 41 6.01 -9.40 -4.51
C LEU A 41 6.41 -7.98 -4.95
N TYR A 42 7.13 -7.23 -4.10
CA TYR A 42 7.68 -5.92 -4.47
C TYR A 42 8.58 -6.05 -5.70
N GLY A 43 9.53 -7.00 -5.69
CA GLY A 43 10.42 -7.25 -6.83
C GLY A 43 9.66 -7.53 -8.12
N PHE A 44 8.61 -8.36 -8.05
CA PHE A 44 7.74 -8.63 -9.19
C PHE A 44 6.99 -7.38 -9.68
N THR A 45 6.42 -6.58 -8.77
CA THR A 45 5.73 -5.33 -9.14
C THR A 45 6.67 -4.31 -9.77
N GLN A 46 7.93 -4.26 -9.32
CA GLN A 46 8.93 -3.36 -9.85
C GLN A 46 9.36 -3.78 -11.26
N LEU A 47 9.54 -5.08 -11.51
CA LEU A 47 9.80 -5.60 -12.87
C LEU A 47 8.63 -5.29 -13.81
N LEU A 48 7.39 -5.48 -13.34
CA LEU A 48 6.20 -5.15 -14.11
C LEU A 48 6.13 -3.65 -14.42
N ARG A 49 6.48 -2.78 -13.46
CA ARG A 49 6.53 -1.33 -13.65
C ARG A 49 7.54 -0.93 -14.73
N ILE A 50 8.73 -1.53 -14.73
CA ILE A 50 9.77 -1.24 -15.75
C ILE A 50 9.31 -1.73 -17.12
N PHE A 51 8.71 -2.92 -17.20
CA PHE A 51 8.13 -3.42 -18.45
C PHE A 51 7.03 -2.49 -18.99
N LEU A 52 6.11 -2.04 -18.13
CA LEU A 52 5.09 -1.05 -18.50
C LEU A 52 5.72 0.29 -18.92
N ALA A 53 6.80 0.72 -18.27
CA ALA A 53 7.55 1.92 -18.68
C ALA A 53 8.03 1.82 -20.13
N THR A 54 8.58 0.67 -20.53
CA THR A 54 9.03 0.45 -21.91
C THR A 54 7.88 0.46 -22.92
N LEU A 55 6.73 -0.13 -22.57
CA LEU A 55 5.55 -0.11 -23.44
C LEU A 55 4.97 1.30 -23.58
N VAL A 56 4.90 2.08 -22.49
CA VAL A 56 4.44 3.47 -22.53
C VAL A 56 5.38 4.32 -23.36
N HIS A 57 6.70 4.14 -23.23
CA HIS A 57 7.68 4.87 -24.04
C HIS A 57 7.52 4.63 -25.55
N ILE A 58 7.19 3.40 -25.96
CA ILE A 58 6.96 3.05 -27.37
C ILE A 58 5.66 3.68 -27.90
N ASN A 59 4.60 3.71 -27.09
CA ASN A 59 3.28 4.19 -27.51
C ASN A 59 3.09 5.70 -27.35
N PHE A 60 3.79 6.33 -26.41
CA PHE A 60 3.67 7.75 -26.08
C PHE A 60 5.05 8.38 -25.99
N ASN A 61 5.21 9.54 -26.64
CA ASN A 61 6.45 10.30 -26.53
C ASN A 61 6.61 10.86 -25.11
N MET A 62 7.46 10.20 -24.31
CA MET A 62 7.82 10.61 -22.94
C MET A 62 8.50 11.99 -22.87
N ALA A 63 8.88 12.59 -24.01
CA ALA A 63 9.34 13.98 -24.07
C ALA A 63 8.23 15.00 -23.77
N SER A 64 6.95 14.60 -23.91
CA SER A 64 5.81 15.44 -23.55
C SER A 64 5.52 15.35 -22.05
N GLN A 65 5.21 16.50 -21.42
CA GLN A 65 4.83 16.56 -20.00
C GLN A 65 3.60 15.68 -19.68
N ALA A 66 2.71 15.48 -20.65
CA ALA A 66 1.57 14.57 -20.55
C ALA A 66 1.99 13.08 -20.49
N GLY A 67 3.02 12.68 -21.24
CA GLY A 67 3.55 11.31 -21.21
C GLY A 67 4.16 10.94 -19.85
N LEU A 68 4.87 11.88 -19.22
CA LEU A 68 5.43 11.69 -17.88
C LEU A 68 4.35 11.54 -16.81
N LEU A 69 3.30 12.36 -16.86
CA LEU A 69 2.17 12.26 -15.93
C LEU A 69 1.42 10.93 -16.08
N ASN A 70 1.22 10.45 -17.32
CA ASN A 70 0.58 9.16 -17.56
C ASN A 70 1.38 7.98 -16.96
N TYR A 71 2.72 8.04 -17.05
CA TYR A 71 3.59 7.04 -16.43
C TYR A 71 3.51 7.06 -14.89
N GLU A 72 3.55 8.24 -14.29
CA GLU A 72 3.43 8.40 -12.83
C GLU A 72 2.09 7.88 -12.31
N MET A 73 0.99 8.22 -13.00
CA MET A 73 -0.35 7.74 -12.65
C MET A 73 -0.46 6.21 -12.74
N LEU A 74 0.14 5.60 -13.76
CA LEU A 74 0.19 4.14 -13.90
C LEU A 74 1.00 3.49 -12.77
N GLY A 75 2.12 4.10 -12.37
CA GLY A 75 2.91 3.67 -11.21
C GLY A 75 2.12 3.73 -9.90
N ILE A 76 1.32 4.79 -9.69
CA ILE A 76 0.45 4.92 -8.51
C ILE A 76 -0.63 3.84 -8.51
N VAL A 77 -1.27 3.57 -9.65
CA VAL A 77 -2.28 2.51 -9.78
C VAL A 77 -1.69 1.13 -9.47
N LEU A 78 -0.49 0.84 -9.98
CA LEU A 78 0.22 -0.41 -9.67
C LEU A 78 0.55 -0.53 -8.18
N ASN A 79 1.04 0.53 -7.55
CA ASN A 79 1.33 0.56 -6.12
C ASN A 79 0.04 0.33 -5.30
N PHE A 80 -1.07 0.97 -5.69
CA PHE A 80 -2.36 0.77 -5.04
C PHE A 80 -2.85 -0.68 -5.16
N LEU A 81 -2.73 -1.27 -6.35
CA LEU A 81 -3.05 -2.67 -6.59
C LEU A 81 -2.17 -3.59 -5.74
N ALA A 82 -0.86 -3.33 -5.68
CA ALA A 82 0.07 -4.11 -4.89
C ALA A 82 -0.26 -4.06 -3.40
N VAL A 83 -0.51 -2.87 -2.84
CA VAL A 83 -0.93 -2.72 -1.44
C VAL A 83 -2.23 -3.48 -1.18
N ARG A 84 -3.21 -3.38 -2.07
CA ARG A 84 -4.45 -4.16 -1.99
C ARG A 84 -4.19 -5.67 -1.99
N LEU A 85 -3.31 -6.16 -2.86
CA LEU A 85 -2.96 -7.59 -2.92
C LEU A 85 -2.28 -8.05 -1.62
N VAL A 86 -1.37 -7.23 -1.06
CA VAL A 86 -0.71 -7.52 0.22
C VAL A 86 -1.75 -7.66 1.33
N PHE A 87 -2.70 -6.74 1.43
CA PHE A 87 -3.76 -6.80 2.44
C PHE A 87 -4.73 -7.96 2.25
N CYS A 88 -5.14 -8.25 1.02
CA CYS A 88 -6.11 -9.31 0.73
C CYS A 88 -5.54 -10.71 0.88
N TYR A 89 -4.29 -10.94 0.46
CA TYR A 89 -3.77 -12.30 0.26
C TYR A 89 -2.62 -12.69 1.19
N LEU A 90 -1.78 -11.74 1.62
CA LEU A 90 -0.50 -12.10 2.24
C LEU A 90 -0.50 -11.94 3.77
N VAL A 91 -1.28 -11.00 4.30
CA VAL A 91 -0.96 -10.45 5.61
C VAL A 91 -2.16 -10.43 6.58
N GLY A 92 -3.39 -10.27 6.09
CA GLY A 92 -4.60 -10.26 6.92
C GLY A 92 -4.90 -8.90 7.57
N ARG A 93 -5.86 -8.85 8.50
CA ARG A 93 -6.42 -7.59 9.06
C ARG A 93 -5.79 -7.11 10.38
N SER A 94 -4.78 -7.78 10.91
CA SER A 94 -4.19 -7.43 12.21
C SER A 94 -3.28 -6.18 12.12
N GLN A 95 -2.95 -5.56 13.26
CA GLN A 95 -1.96 -4.47 13.27
C GLN A 95 -0.56 -4.98 12.89
N LEU A 96 -0.17 -6.15 13.41
CA LEU A 96 1.08 -6.82 13.05
C LEU A 96 1.18 -7.09 11.56
N ALA A 97 0.04 -7.39 10.92
CA ALA A 97 -0.01 -7.56 9.48
C ALA A 97 0.52 -6.30 8.77
N VAL A 98 -0.02 -5.12 9.09
CA VAL A 98 0.42 -3.85 8.48
C VAL A 98 1.92 -3.67 8.58
N PHE A 99 2.50 -3.94 9.74
CA PHE A 99 3.95 -3.81 9.95
C PHE A 99 4.75 -4.82 9.12
N ILE A 100 4.28 -6.07 9.00
CA ILE A 100 4.90 -7.09 8.14
C ILE A 100 4.89 -6.64 6.67
N GLY A 101 3.73 -6.15 6.20
CA GLY A 101 3.58 -5.63 4.83
C GLY A 101 4.51 -4.44 4.57
N CYS A 102 4.52 -3.48 5.48
CA CYS A 102 5.38 -2.30 5.41
C CYS A 102 6.87 -2.66 5.38
N ILE A 103 7.35 -3.46 6.34
CA ILE A 103 8.77 -3.82 6.43
C ILE A 103 9.18 -4.62 5.20
N GLY A 104 8.39 -5.61 4.78
CA GLY A 104 8.69 -6.41 3.60
C GLY A 104 8.76 -5.56 2.33
N TRP A 105 7.80 -4.66 2.14
CA TRP A 105 7.76 -3.76 0.99
C TRP A 105 8.94 -2.77 1.00
N SER A 106 9.21 -2.14 2.14
CA SER A 106 10.30 -1.18 2.28
C SER A 106 11.68 -1.84 2.21
N CYS A 107 11.83 -3.08 2.67
CA CYS A 107 13.05 -3.86 2.46
C CYS A 107 13.24 -4.23 0.99
N GLY A 108 12.16 -4.56 0.27
CA GLY A 108 12.21 -4.73 -1.18
C GLY A 108 12.71 -3.46 -1.86
N ASP A 109 12.10 -2.32 -1.54
CA ASP A 109 12.51 -1.01 -2.08
C ASP A 109 13.98 -0.71 -1.81
N LEU A 110 14.44 -0.90 -0.58
CA LEU A 110 15.83 -0.67 -0.17
C LEU A 110 16.83 -1.58 -0.91
N VAL A 111 16.53 -2.88 -1.06
CA VAL A 111 17.40 -3.83 -1.75
C VAL A 111 17.46 -3.53 -3.25
N PHE A 112 16.31 -3.32 -3.90
CA PHE A 112 16.27 -3.14 -5.36
C PHE A 112 16.67 -1.73 -5.81
N THR A 113 16.40 -0.69 -5.03
CA THR A 113 16.62 0.70 -5.47
C THR A 113 17.85 1.36 -4.88
N LYS A 114 18.34 0.93 -3.71
CA LYS A 114 19.46 1.60 -3.00
C LYS A 114 20.70 0.73 -2.92
N TYR A 115 20.56 -0.55 -2.56
CA TYR A 115 21.72 -1.44 -2.42
C TYR A 115 22.45 -1.69 -3.74
N ILE A 116 21.71 -1.85 -4.85
CA ILE A 116 22.33 -2.06 -6.17
C ILE A 116 23.21 -0.85 -6.56
N PRO A 117 22.71 0.41 -6.52
CA PRO A 117 23.55 1.59 -6.77
C PRO A 117 24.73 1.73 -5.80
N ILE A 118 24.54 1.50 -4.49
CA ILE A 118 25.62 1.60 -3.50
C ILE A 118 26.70 0.55 -3.78
N TRP A 119 26.32 -0.68 -4.13
CA TRP A 119 27.25 -1.75 -4.44
C TRP A 119 28.05 -1.50 -5.72
N VAL A 120 27.39 -1.04 -6.79
CA VAL A 120 28.06 -0.73 -8.06
C VAL A 120 28.97 0.49 -7.91
N GLY A 121 28.50 1.53 -7.22
CA GLY A 121 29.20 2.80 -7.09
C GLY A 121 30.40 2.80 -6.15
N THR A 122 30.44 1.88 -5.18
CA THR A 122 31.59 1.74 -4.25
C THR A 122 32.75 0.94 -4.85
N LYS A 123 32.60 0.44 -6.08
CA LYS A 123 33.73 -0.06 -6.88
C LYS A 123 34.63 1.06 -7.36
N ASP A 124 34.10 2.28 -7.45
CA ASP A 124 34.88 3.47 -7.77
C ASP A 124 35.62 3.97 -6.51
N LEU A 125 36.88 4.38 -6.67
CA LEU A 125 37.83 4.61 -5.58
C LEU A 125 37.53 5.86 -4.72
N GLU A 126 36.63 6.72 -5.16
CA GLU A 126 36.40 8.05 -4.59
C GLU A 126 35.07 8.13 -3.83
N PHE A 127 35.12 8.66 -2.62
CA PHE A 127 33.97 8.81 -1.75
C PHE A 127 33.11 10.00 -2.20
N ASP A 128 31.84 9.73 -2.52
CA ASP A 128 30.85 10.74 -2.88
C ASP A 128 29.73 10.84 -1.82
N TRP A 129 29.35 12.08 -1.49
CA TRP A 129 28.23 12.42 -0.60
C TRP A 129 26.88 11.91 -1.12
N THR A 130 26.81 11.60 -2.41
CA THR A 130 25.64 11.02 -3.08
C THR A 130 25.20 9.70 -2.42
N TYR A 131 26.12 8.79 -2.08
CA TYR A 131 25.75 7.50 -1.47
C TYR A 131 25.27 7.62 -0.02
N LEU A 132 25.82 8.60 0.72
CA LEU A 132 25.34 8.92 2.05
C LEU A 132 23.93 9.50 2.00
N SER A 133 23.69 10.42 1.06
CA SER A 133 22.37 11.02 0.80
C SER A 133 21.35 9.96 0.40
N LEU A 134 21.75 9.00 -0.43
CA LEU A 134 20.92 7.87 -0.85
C LEU A 134 20.49 6.96 0.33
N SER A 135 21.38 6.80 1.31
CA SER A 135 21.10 6.04 2.53
C SER A 135 20.11 6.77 3.45
N PHE A 136 20.20 8.09 3.55
CA PHE A 136 19.21 8.91 4.25
C PHE A 136 17.84 8.91 3.54
N ASP A 137 17.83 8.99 2.21
CA ASP A 137 16.60 8.90 1.42
C ASP A 137 15.88 7.56 1.65
N ALA A 138 16.62 6.45 1.82
CA ALA A 138 16.03 5.15 2.16
C ALA A 138 15.25 5.17 3.49
N ASN A 139 15.79 5.87 4.50
CA ASN A 139 15.13 6.02 5.80
C ASN A 139 13.89 6.92 5.72
N ILE A 140 13.91 7.93 4.86
CA ILE A 140 12.75 8.78 4.58
C ILE A 140 11.67 7.97 3.85
N ASP A 141 12.06 7.19 2.84
CA ASP A 141 11.16 6.30 2.09
C ASP A 141 10.48 5.28 3.01
N LEU A 142 11.17 4.75 4.03
CA LEU A 142 10.57 3.87 5.04
C LEU A 142 9.37 4.52 5.75
N ILE A 143 9.45 5.81 6.09
CA ILE A 143 8.34 6.55 6.72
C ILE A 143 7.13 6.61 5.79
N PHE A 144 7.35 6.89 4.51
CA PHE A 144 6.27 6.91 3.51
C PHE A 144 5.64 5.54 3.31
N HIS A 145 6.44 4.48 3.25
CA HIS A 145 5.91 3.12 3.15
C HIS A 145 5.05 2.78 4.38
N LEU A 146 5.48 3.19 5.58
CA LEU A 146 4.67 3.02 6.79
C LEU A 146 3.32 3.73 6.65
N ILE A 147 3.29 4.98 6.20
CA ILE A 147 2.06 5.74 5.99
C ILE A 147 1.16 5.07 4.93
N ILE A 148 1.73 4.62 3.81
CA ILE A 148 1.00 3.97 2.70
C ILE A 148 0.33 2.67 3.14
N PHE A 149 0.97 1.86 3.98
CA PHE A 149 0.35 0.65 4.51
C PHE A 149 -0.59 0.95 5.68
N PHE A 150 -0.27 1.93 6.52
CA PHE A 150 -1.04 2.23 7.72
C PHE A 150 -2.36 2.94 7.43
N MET A 151 -2.41 3.89 6.49
CA MET A 151 -3.61 4.68 6.18
C MET A 151 -4.78 3.85 5.64
N PRO A 152 -4.60 2.93 4.68
CA PRO A 152 -5.68 2.06 4.23
C PRO A 152 -6.15 1.10 5.33
N TRP A 153 -5.21 0.58 6.14
CA TRP A 153 -5.56 -0.29 7.26
C TRP A 153 -6.40 0.43 8.30
N LEU A 154 -6.05 1.69 8.59
CA LEU A 154 -6.92 2.59 9.32
C LEU A 154 -8.27 2.63 8.58
N LEU A 155 -8.39 3.19 7.37
CA LEU A 155 -9.68 3.35 6.67
C LEU A 155 -10.59 2.10 6.61
N MET A 156 -10.04 0.90 6.65
CA MET A 156 -10.81 -0.35 6.76
C MET A 156 -11.54 -0.55 8.11
N ARG A 157 -11.06 0.03 9.20
CA ARG A 157 -11.76 0.13 10.50
C ARG A 157 -12.75 1.29 10.41
N LYS A 158 -13.94 0.99 9.86
CA LYS A 158 -15.06 1.94 9.74
C LYS A 158 -15.49 2.46 11.12
N GLU A 159 -15.30 3.76 11.36
CA GLU A 159 -16.01 4.53 12.39
C GLU A 159 -16.47 5.89 11.82
N LYS A 160 -17.42 6.53 12.50
CA LYS A 160 -18.30 7.59 11.97
C LYS A 160 -17.63 8.96 11.76
N ASN A 161 -16.31 9.06 11.91
CA ASN A 161 -15.58 10.33 11.88
C ASN A 161 -15.11 10.68 10.47
N LEU A 162 -16.01 11.34 9.73
CA LEU A 162 -15.77 11.90 8.41
C LEU A 162 -14.49 12.74 8.30
N PRO A 163 -14.16 13.67 9.22
CA PRO A 163 -12.95 14.49 9.08
C PRO A 163 -11.66 13.67 9.24
N ALA A 164 -11.64 12.70 10.16
CA ALA A 164 -10.49 11.81 10.34
C ALA A 164 -10.29 10.89 9.14
N ALA A 165 -11.38 10.35 8.58
CA ALA A 165 -11.33 9.56 7.36
C ALA A 165 -10.86 10.38 6.14
N LEU A 166 -11.34 11.62 5.99
CA LEU A 166 -10.88 12.52 4.92
C LEU A 166 -9.38 12.82 5.05
N LEU A 167 -8.92 13.14 6.25
CA LEU A 167 -7.51 13.41 6.51
C LEU A 167 -6.62 12.17 6.26
N ALA A 168 -7.11 10.97 6.55
CA ALA A 168 -6.42 9.71 6.23
C ALA A 168 -6.33 9.48 4.71
N VAL A 169 -7.39 9.76 3.95
CA VAL A 169 -7.37 9.68 2.48
C VAL A 169 -6.41 10.71 1.89
N ILE A 170 -6.45 11.96 2.36
CA ILE A 170 -5.53 13.01 1.91
C ILE A 170 -4.08 12.58 2.19
N SER A 171 -3.79 12.10 3.40
CA SER A 171 -2.45 11.65 3.78
C SER A 171 -1.98 10.47 2.92
N PHE A 172 -2.87 9.54 2.60
CA PHE A 172 -2.59 8.42 1.70
C PHE A 172 -2.26 8.87 0.27
N VAL A 173 -3.04 9.82 -0.26
CA VAL A 173 -2.81 10.39 -1.60
C VAL A 173 -1.47 11.13 -1.63
N LEU A 174 -1.20 12.01 -0.65
CA LEU A 174 0.07 12.74 -0.57
C LEU A 174 1.28 11.78 -0.49
N ALA A 175 1.19 10.72 0.32
CA ALA A 175 2.25 9.71 0.41
C ALA A 175 2.47 8.94 -0.90
N SER A 176 1.40 8.73 -1.68
CA SER A 176 1.45 8.06 -2.98
C SER A 176 2.13 8.94 -4.06
N PHE A 177 1.95 10.26 -3.98
CA PHE A 177 2.57 11.24 -4.88
C PHE A 177 3.99 11.69 -4.45
N ARG A 178 4.62 10.99 -3.49
CA ARG A 178 5.93 11.40 -2.95
C ARG A 178 7.01 11.61 -4.01
N LEU A 179 7.06 10.77 -5.05
CA LEU A 179 8.06 10.86 -6.12
C LEU A 179 7.94 12.16 -6.90
N SER A 180 6.72 12.57 -7.26
CA SER A 180 6.47 13.84 -7.92
C SER A 180 6.79 15.03 -7.02
N ILE A 181 6.45 14.95 -5.73
CA ILE A 181 6.76 16.00 -4.74
C ILE A 181 8.28 16.15 -4.55
N PHE A 182 9.01 15.05 -4.47
CA PHE A 182 10.47 15.06 -4.38
C PHE A 182 11.12 15.65 -5.62
N GLY A 183 10.60 15.35 -6.81
CA GLY A 183 11.05 15.98 -8.05
C GLY A 183 10.86 17.50 -8.06
N LEU A 184 9.84 18.04 -7.37
CA LEU A 184 9.67 19.48 -7.19
C LEU A 184 10.68 20.05 -6.19
N PHE A 185 10.93 19.36 -5.08
CA PHE A 185 11.93 19.77 -4.10
C PHE A 185 13.35 19.80 -4.70
N GLU A 186 13.67 18.84 -5.56
CA GLU A 186 14.97 18.78 -6.23
C GLU A 186 15.18 19.92 -7.24
N ARG A 187 14.09 20.45 -7.83
CA ARG A 187 14.16 21.65 -8.68
C ARG A 187 14.31 22.94 -7.88
N GLN A 188 13.69 23.00 -6.70
CA GLN A 188 13.62 24.22 -5.91
C GLN A 188 14.83 24.42 -4.97
N PHE A 189 15.35 23.34 -4.40
CA PHE A 189 16.46 23.35 -3.45
C PHE A 189 17.65 22.63 -4.06
N THR A 190 18.87 23.10 -3.80
CA THR A 190 20.11 22.47 -4.26
C THR A 190 20.97 22.05 -3.07
N GLY A 191 21.62 20.88 -3.17
CA GLY A 191 22.49 20.34 -2.13
C GLY A 191 21.75 19.77 -0.91
N GLY A 192 22.39 19.80 0.26
CA GLY A 192 21.90 19.14 1.48
C GLY A 192 20.54 19.62 2.01
N PHE A 193 20.09 20.81 1.63
CA PHE A 193 18.76 21.33 1.98
C PHE A 193 17.61 20.51 1.41
N GLN A 194 17.84 19.79 0.30
CA GLN A 194 16.85 18.88 -0.28
C GLN A 194 16.45 17.77 0.70
N ILE A 195 17.43 17.15 1.36
CA ILE A 195 17.19 16.04 2.30
C ILE A 195 16.45 16.56 3.53
N LEU A 196 16.81 17.74 4.02
CA LEU A 196 16.12 18.38 5.14
C LEU A 196 14.64 18.66 4.79
N ALA A 197 14.35 19.18 3.59
CA ALA A 197 12.99 19.42 3.15
C ALA A 197 12.18 18.11 3.03
N LYS A 198 12.77 17.06 2.43
CA LYS A 198 12.17 15.72 2.35
C LYS A 198 11.86 15.16 3.75
N LEU A 199 12.79 15.31 4.69
CA LEU A 199 12.65 14.84 6.07
C LEU A 199 11.56 15.59 6.84
N LEU A 200 11.51 16.92 6.72
CA LEU A 200 10.47 17.74 7.35
C LEU A 200 9.08 17.36 6.83
N PHE A 201 8.95 17.15 5.52
CA PHE A 201 7.70 16.72 4.91
C PHE A 201 7.28 15.32 5.39
N ALA A 202 8.22 14.37 5.44
CA ALA A 202 7.97 13.02 5.95
C ALA A 202 7.57 13.02 7.43
N SER A 203 8.25 13.85 8.24
CA SER A 203 7.97 14.01 9.66
C SER A 203 6.58 14.60 9.90
N PHE A 204 6.21 15.65 9.16
CA PHE A 204 4.87 16.25 9.23
C PHE A 204 3.79 15.21 8.91
N LEU A 205 3.95 14.46 7.81
CA LEU A 205 2.97 13.45 7.41
C LEU A 205 2.92 12.28 8.41
N GLY A 206 4.06 11.89 8.98
CA GLY A 206 4.14 10.89 10.04
C GLY A 206 3.44 11.34 11.33
N LEU A 207 3.55 12.61 11.70
CA LEU A 207 2.87 13.17 12.87
C LEU A 207 1.35 13.21 12.67
N VAL A 208 0.89 13.57 11.48
CA VAL A 208 -0.53 13.46 11.10
C VAL A 208 -1.02 12.01 11.21
N ALA A 209 -0.24 11.03 10.75
CA ALA A 209 -0.58 9.62 10.86
C ALA A 209 -0.69 9.13 12.31
N LEU A 210 0.21 9.58 13.18
CA LEU A 210 0.16 9.28 14.61
C LEU A 210 -1.04 9.94 15.28
N GLY A 211 -1.33 11.21 14.95
CA GLY A 211 -2.52 11.91 15.44
C GLY A 211 -3.80 11.17 15.07
N LEU A 212 -3.93 10.73 13.81
CA LEU A 212 -5.05 9.93 13.34
C LEU A 212 -5.17 8.60 14.10
N LYS A 213 -4.05 7.91 14.35
CA LYS A 213 -4.04 6.69 15.16
C LYS A 213 -4.61 6.95 16.57
N VAL A 214 -4.17 8.03 17.22
CA VAL A 214 -4.62 8.39 18.57
C VAL A 214 -6.11 8.67 18.59
N VAL A 215 -6.59 9.52 17.68
CA VAL A 215 -8.02 9.86 17.55
C VAL A 215 -8.86 8.60 17.43
N TRP A 216 -8.46 7.68 16.56
CA TRP A 216 -9.18 6.43 16.37
C TRP A 216 -9.07 5.42 17.50
N THR A 217 -7.97 5.40 18.25
CA THR A 217 -7.89 4.57 19.45
C THR A 217 -8.80 5.08 20.56
N ILE A 218 -9.02 6.40 20.64
CA ILE A 218 -9.96 7.01 21.59
C ILE A 218 -11.39 6.66 21.17
N GLU A 219 -11.73 6.82 19.90
CA GLU A 219 -13.07 6.52 19.38
C GLU A 219 -13.43 5.04 19.56
N ALA A 220 -12.50 4.13 19.26
CA ALA A 220 -12.69 2.69 19.48
C ALA A 220 -12.86 2.31 20.97
N ALA A 221 -12.30 3.09 21.90
CA ALA A 221 -12.49 2.88 23.34
C ALA A 221 -13.85 3.41 23.84
N VAL A 222 -14.47 4.34 23.09
CA VAL A 222 -15.73 4.99 23.46
C VAL A 222 -16.95 4.17 23.07
N GLU A 223 -16.90 3.21 22.12
CA GLU A 223 -18.05 2.34 21.81
C GLU A 223 -18.28 1.24 22.87
N PRO A 224 -19.32 1.32 23.76
CA PRO A 224 -19.66 0.23 24.64
C PRO A 224 -20.91 -0.50 24.09
N LYS A 225 -20.76 -1.79 23.76
CA LYS A 225 -21.80 -2.83 23.72
C LYS A 225 -23.07 -2.68 22.85
N HIS A 226 -23.39 -1.54 22.23
CA HIS A 226 -24.63 -1.41 21.43
C HIS A 226 -24.51 -1.98 20.00
N SER A 227 -23.31 -2.06 19.42
CA SER A 227 -23.11 -2.47 18.01
C SER A 227 -23.15 -3.99 17.75
N GLN A 228 -23.24 -4.81 18.80
CA GLN A 228 -23.38 -6.27 18.65
C GLN A 228 -24.78 -6.66 18.15
N ASN A 229 -25.82 -5.88 18.46
CA ASN A 229 -27.18 -6.16 18.03
C ASN A 229 -27.43 -5.69 16.57
N GLU A 230 -26.83 -4.58 16.14
CA GLU A 230 -26.93 -4.10 14.74
C GLU A 230 -26.18 -4.97 13.73
N ARG A 231 -25.08 -5.63 14.12
CA ARG A 231 -24.39 -6.59 13.23
C ARG A 231 -25.22 -7.85 12.95
N SER A 232 -26.04 -8.27 13.91
CA SER A 232 -27.02 -9.36 13.70
C SER A 232 -28.07 -8.95 12.67
N PHE A 233 -28.57 -7.72 12.78
CA PHE A 233 -29.61 -7.20 11.88
C PHE A 233 -29.10 -6.93 10.45
N LEU A 234 -27.90 -6.37 10.31
CA LEU A 234 -27.27 -6.17 8.99
C LEU A 234 -26.85 -7.49 8.33
N GLY A 235 -26.43 -8.49 9.13
CA GLY A 235 -26.20 -9.85 8.63
C GLY A 235 -27.47 -10.47 8.04
N PHE A 236 -28.59 -10.34 8.76
CA PHE A 236 -29.90 -10.81 8.30
C PHE A 236 -30.39 -10.06 7.05
N ALA A 237 -30.25 -8.73 7.00
CA ALA A 237 -30.64 -7.93 5.84
C ALA A 237 -29.83 -8.24 4.58
N THR A 238 -28.52 -8.51 4.74
CA THR A 238 -27.65 -8.87 3.63
C THR A 238 -27.97 -10.27 3.11
N GLU A 239 -28.32 -11.21 3.99
CA GLU A 239 -28.76 -12.55 3.60
C GLU A 239 -30.13 -12.55 2.90
N PHE A 240 -31.06 -11.69 3.34
CA PHE A 240 -32.37 -11.51 2.71
C PHE A 240 -32.27 -10.90 1.30
N MET A 241 -31.41 -9.90 1.13
CA MET A 241 -31.10 -9.28 -0.17
C MET A 241 -30.44 -10.27 -1.14
N ASN A 242 -29.57 -11.14 -0.64
CA ASN A 242 -28.91 -12.13 -1.48
C ASN A 242 -29.89 -13.24 -1.91
N LYS A 243 -30.78 -13.69 -1.02
CA LYS A 243 -31.86 -14.63 -1.37
C LYS A 243 -32.85 -14.02 -2.38
N SER A 244 -33.27 -12.77 -2.20
CA SER A 244 -34.21 -12.11 -3.13
C SER A 244 -33.59 -11.89 -4.53
N ALA A 245 -32.29 -11.56 -4.60
CA ALA A 245 -31.57 -11.46 -5.87
C ALA A 245 -31.47 -12.81 -6.60
N VAL A 246 -31.24 -13.91 -5.87
CA VAL A 246 -31.18 -15.26 -6.45
C VAL A 246 -32.56 -15.72 -6.96
N TYR A 247 -33.64 -15.44 -6.22
CA TYR A 247 -35.00 -15.75 -6.68
C TYR A 247 -35.40 -14.89 -7.91
N GLY A 248 -34.99 -13.63 -7.95
CA GLY A 248 -35.19 -12.74 -9.11
C GLY A 248 -34.45 -13.25 -10.35
N LEU A 249 -33.20 -13.69 -10.20
CA LEU A 249 -32.42 -14.25 -11.31
C LEU A 249 -32.98 -15.59 -11.82
N GLN A 250 -33.53 -16.42 -10.92
CA GLN A 250 -34.19 -17.67 -11.32
C GLN A 250 -35.52 -17.42 -12.06
N ALA A 251 -36.30 -16.41 -11.65
CA ALA A 251 -37.53 -16.01 -12.35
C ALA A 251 -37.23 -15.45 -13.75
N VAL A 252 -36.19 -14.62 -13.88
CA VAL A 252 -35.76 -14.08 -15.18
C VAL A 252 -35.22 -15.19 -16.09
N LYS A 253 -34.45 -16.14 -15.55
CA LYS A 253 -33.94 -17.29 -16.31
C LYS A 253 -35.09 -18.18 -16.82
N LYS A 254 -36.15 -18.38 -16.02
CA LYS A 254 -37.36 -19.12 -16.43
C LYS A 254 -38.14 -18.41 -17.55
N ALA A 255 -38.07 -17.08 -17.61
CA ALA A 255 -38.71 -16.28 -18.66
C ALA A 255 -37.89 -16.20 -19.96
N THR A 256 -36.55 -16.35 -19.90
CA THR A 256 -35.68 -16.28 -21.09
C THR A 256 -35.46 -17.63 -21.77
N THR A 257 -35.51 -18.74 -21.04
CA THR A 257 -35.52 -20.07 -21.66
C THR A 257 -36.96 -20.49 -21.96
N GLY A 258 -37.53 -19.92 -23.02
CA GLY A 258 -38.80 -20.38 -23.57
C GLY A 258 -38.71 -21.86 -23.92
N SER A 259 -39.37 -22.70 -23.12
CA SER A 259 -39.68 -24.08 -23.49
C SER A 259 -41.19 -24.29 -23.34
N PRO A 260 -41.82 -25.03 -24.26
CA PRO A 260 -43.27 -25.03 -24.40
C PRO A 260 -43.91 -25.85 -23.27
N THR A 261 -45.05 -25.34 -22.81
CA THR A 261 -46.01 -26.06 -21.98
C THR A 261 -46.36 -27.43 -22.58
N PRO A 262 -46.25 -28.55 -21.82
CA PRO A 262 -46.94 -29.76 -22.19
C PRO A 262 -48.43 -29.59 -21.84
N ARG A 263 -49.25 -29.63 -22.89
CA ARG A 263 -50.70 -29.70 -22.87
C ARG A 263 -51.11 -31.16 -22.66
N SER A 264 -51.67 -31.53 -21.50
CA SER A 264 -52.46 -32.76 -21.24
C SER A 264 -52.68 -32.87 -19.72
N GLY A 265 -53.85 -33.15 -19.14
CA GLY A 265 -55.12 -33.57 -19.69
C GLY A 265 -56.20 -33.52 -18.62
N ARG A 266 -57.40 -33.16 -19.05
CA ARG A 266 -58.66 -33.23 -18.30
C ARG A 266 -59.14 -34.68 -18.30
N LYS A 267 -59.18 -35.33 -17.14
CA LYS A 267 -60.09 -36.43 -16.78
C LYS A 267 -60.62 -36.07 -15.39
N GLY A 268 -61.90 -35.89 -15.11
CA GLY A 268 -63.07 -36.53 -15.70
C GLY A 268 -63.56 -37.60 -14.74
N GLY A 269 -64.50 -37.23 -13.86
CA GLY A 269 -65.64 -38.04 -13.41
C GLY A 269 -65.39 -39.27 -12.53
N HIS A 270 -66.12 -39.25 -11.41
CA HIS A 270 -66.51 -40.35 -10.49
C HIS A 270 -65.50 -40.81 -9.45
#